data_AF-A0A946KMR2-F1
#
_entry.id   AF-A0A946KMR2-F1
#
_cell.length_a   1.000
_cell.length_b   1.000
_cell.length_c   1.000
_cell.angle_alpha   90.00
_cell.angle_beta   90.00
_cell.angle_gamma   90.00
#
_symmetry.space_group_name_H-M   'P 1'
#
loop_
_entity.id
_entity.type
_entity.pdbx_description
1 polymer ?
#
loop_
_entity_poly.entity_id
_entity_poly.type
_entity_poly.pdbx_seq_one_letter_code
_entity_poly.pdbx_strand_id
1 'polypeptide(L)'
;MGAFVMLAGLAYNPHIAGILVVATGIAVLMGSVWLLLATNSGIRVGTLLAVTALMGWMAIMGSTWWMYGKGWQGNSAAWITVDINVGDLGASGLPEARQLPNPDALPSGYQMVTSSGDARAIAEYGSLPTADEYPDLATEDLDRLRSDRQVRNETVTRSELAAVAPEVTSAAGLGNLGGWRLLATTEAGDAQAQAVADVLSHSDLGFGSSGDFKLLDAYTMGGKPTLPTDPNRWDRISLWATNSARITNPVKYTVVQLQSVVDQPTIPGEAPPRPVADTDEPVVSVIMVRDLGNVRLRPALVTIGSLLVFLALCHWLHVRDKEVMARRKEFEAAGA
;
A
#
# COMPACT_ATOMS: atom_id res chain seq x y z
N MET A 1 -26.96 6.56 44.98
CA MET A 1 -25.52 6.35 44.76
C MET A 1 -25.18 5.18 43.82
N GLY A 2 -25.91 4.05 43.81
CA GLY A 2 -25.57 2.90 42.96
C GLY A 2 -25.65 3.11 41.44
N ALA A 3 -26.64 3.85 40.93
CA ALA A 3 -26.81 4.04 39.48
C ALA A 3 -25.71 4.92 38.84
N PHE A 4 -25.28 5.98 39.53
CA PHE A 4 -24.19 6.85 39.06
C PHE A 4 -22.82 6.15 39.11
N VAL A 5 -22.59 5.28 40.10
CA VAL A 5 -21.37 4.46 40.20
C VAL A 5 -21.34 3.36 39.12
N MET A 6 -22.48 2.73 38.82
CA MET A 6 -22.61 1.79 37.70
C MET A 6 -22.39 2.47 36.33
N LEU A 7 -22.98 3.65 36.10
CA LEU A 7 -22.75 4.43 34.87
C LEU A 7 -21.28 4.87 34.74
N ALA A 8 -20.65 5.28 35.84
CA ALA A 8 -19.22 5.63 35.85
C ALA A 8 -18.32 4.41 35.57
N GLY A 9 -18.66 3.23 36.10
CA GLY A 9 -17.95 1.98 35.82
C GLY A 9 -18.11 1.49 34.38
N LEU A 10 -19.29 1.69 33.78
CA LEU A 10 -19.54 1.42 32.35
C LEU A 10 -18.76 2.36 31.43
N ALA A 11 -18.64 3.64 31.79
CA ALA A 11 -17.90 4.63 31.01
C ALA A 11 -16.38 4.38 31.02
N TYR A 12 -15.84 3.78 32.09
CA TYR A 12 -14.39 3.56 32.23
C TYR A 12 -13.89 2.26 31.56
N ASN A 13 -14.78 1.32 31.23
CA ASN A 13 -14.42 0.09 30.51
C ASN A 13 -14.89 0.16 29.04
N PRO A 14 -13.98 0.42 28.08
CA PRO A 14 -14.33 0.61 26.68
C PRO A 14 -14.96 -0.64 26.03
N HIS A 15 -14.64 -1.85 26.51
CA HIS A 15 -15.25 -3.07 25.99
C HIS A 15 -16.74 -3.19 26.36
N ILE A 16 -17.09 -2.91 27.62
CA ILE A 16 -18.48 -3.02 28.08
C ILE A 16 -19.32 -1.90 27.50
N ALA A 17 -18.79 -0.68 27.45
CA ALA A 17 -19.42 0.45 26.78
C ALA A 17 -19.72 0.14 25.31
N GLY A 18 -18.75 -0.43 24.58
CA GLY A 18 -18.92 -0.81 23.19
C GLY A 18 -20.06 -1.81 22.97
N ILE A 19 -20.12 -2.86 23.79
CA ILE A 19 -21.19 -3.87 23.71
C ILE A 19 -22.56 -3.25 24.00
N LEU A 20 -22.66 -2.41 25.04
CA LEU A 20 -23.94 -1.77 25.40
C LEU A 20 -24.41 -0.78 24.33
N VAL A 21 -23.49 -0.04 23.69
CA VAL A 21 -23.82 0.87 22.59
C VAL A 21 -24.39 0.08 21.40
N VAL A 22 -23.77 -1.04 21.04
CA VAL A 22 -24.28 -1.91 19.97
C VAL A 22 -25.63 -2.52 20.34
N ALA A 23 -25.79 -3.03 21.56
CA ALA A 23 -27.05 -3.59 22.04
C ALA A 23 -28.18 -2.55 22.04
N THR A 24 -27.90 -1.33 22.51
CA THR A 24 -28.85 -0.21 22.48
C THR A 24 -29.20 0.16 21.04
N GLY A 25 -28.19 0.21 20.14
CA GLY A 25 -28.41 0.44 18.72
C GLY A 25 -29.34 -0.59 18.08
N ILE A 26 -29.16 -1.88 18.37
CA ILE A 26 -30.03 -2.95 17.88
C ILE A 26 -31.46 -2.80 18.43
N ALA A 27 -31.61 -2.56 19.73
CA ALA A 27 -32.90 -2.42 20.39
C ALA A 27 -33.69 -1.19 19.88
N VAL A 28 -33.02 -0.05 19.73
CA VAL A 28 -33.67 1.21 19.30
C VAL A 28 -33.92 1.20 17.80
N LEU A 29 -32.96 0.79 16.97
CA LEU A 29 -33.10 0.86 15.51
C LEU A 29 -34.02 -0.23 14.98
N MET A 30 -33.75 -1.50 15.30
CA MET A 30 -34.53 -2.63 14.78
C MET A 30 -35.68 -3.02 15.71
N GLY A 31 -35.44 -3.01 17.02
CA GLY A 31 -36.45 -3.40 18.00
C GLY A 31 -37.67 -2.48 18.00
N SER A 32 -37.50 -1.17 17.81
CA SER A 32 -38.63 -0.23 17.73
C SER A 32 -39.53 -0.49 16.51
N VAL A 33 -38.93 -0.64 15.32
CA VAL A 33 -39.65 -0.96 14.07
C VAL A 33 -40.38 -2.29 14.19
N TRP A 34 -39.72 -3.29 14.78
CA TRP A 34 -40.32 -4.60 15.03
C TRP A 34 -41.50 -4.52 16.01
N LEU A 35 -41.39 -3.80 17.13
CA LEU A 35 -42.47 -3.65 18.11
C LEU A 35 -43.71 -2.97 17.49
N LEU A 36 -43.51 -1.91 16.70
CA LEU A 36 -44.60 -1.21 16.01
C LEU A 36 -45.32 -2.14 15.02
N LEU A 37 -44.57 -2.91 14.23
CA LEU A 37 -45.15 -3.85 13.27
C LEU A 37 -45.82 -5.05 13.96
N ALA A 38 -45.22 -5.58 15.03
CA ALA A 38 -45.74 -6.72 15.78
C ALA A 38 -47.07 -6.40 16.47
N THR A 39 -47.19 -5.19 17.02
CA THR A 39 -48.42 -4.73 17.70
C THR A 39 -49.57 -4.45 16.73
N ASN A 40 -49.29 -3.95 15.52
CA ASN A 40 -50.32 -3.62 14.53
C ASN A 40 -50.72 -4.79 13.62
N SER A 41 -49.75 -5.62 13.18
CA SER A 41 -49.96 -6.67 12.18
C SER A 41 -49.81 -8.10 12.73
N GLY A 42 -49.54 -8.23 14.04
CA GLY A 42 -49.26 -9.50 14.70
C GLY A 42 -47.80 -9.94 14.56
N ILE A 43 -47.32 -10.69 15.55
CA ILE A 43 -45.89 -11.01 15.71
C ILE A 43 -45.28 -11.73 14.51
N ARG A 44 -46.02 -12.65 13.87
CA ARG A 44 -45.50 -13.44 12.72
C ARG A 44 -45.24 -12.55 11.50
N VAL A 45 -46.20 -11.70 11.18
CA VAL A 45 -46.15 -10.82 10.00
C VAL A 45 -45.20 -9.67 10.26
N GLY A 46 -45.29 -9.07 11.45
CA GLY A 46 -44.40 -7.98 11.84
C GLY A 46 -42.93 -8.41 11.86
N THR A 47 -42.62 -9.64 12.30
CA THR A 47 -41.25 -10.17 12.23
C THR A 47 -40.76 -10.32 10.79
N LEU A 48 -41.58 -10.89 9.89
CA LEU A 48 -41.22 -11.01 8.48
C LEU A 48 -40.95 -9.64 7.85
N LEU A 49 -41.83 -8.66 8.06
CA LEU A 49 -41.66 -7.30 7.53
C LEU A 49 -40.41 -6.61 8.08
N ALA A 50 -40.18 -6.68 9.40
CA ALA A 50 -39.03 -6.04 10.04
C ALA A 50 -37.70 -6.62 9.55
N VAL A 51 -37.59 -7.97 9.49
CA VAL A 51 -36.37 -8.63 9.01
C VAL A 51 -36.17 -8.39 7.51
N THR A 52 -37.24 -8.36 6.71
CA THR A 52 -37.14 -8.00 5.28
C THR A 52 -36.60 -6.58 5.12
N ALA A 53 -37.13 -5.62 5.86
CA ALA A 53 -36.65 -4.24 5.84
C ALA A 53 -35.18 -4.12 6.28
N LEU A 54 -34.76 -4.87 7.32
CA LEU A 54 -33.37 -4.93 7.76
C LEU A 54 -32.44 -5.42 6.64
N MET A 55 -32.80 -6.53 5.99
CA MET A 55 -31.96 -7.13 4.96
C MET A 55 -31.89 -6.23 3.72
N GLY A 56 -32.98 -5.56 3.36
CA GLY A 56 -32.99 -4.55 2.30
C GLY A 56 -32.09 -3.35 2.64
N TRP A 57 -32.16 -2.85 3.88
CA TRP A 57 -31.25 -1.79 4.35
C TRP A 57 -29.78 -2.24 4.36
N MET A 58 -29.50 -3.46 4.84
CA MET A 58 -28.14 -4.04 4.81
C MET A 58 -27.62 -4.21 3.39
N ALA A 59 -28.46 -4.55 2.42
CA ALA A 59 -28.08 -4.61 1.01
C ALA A 59 -27.72 -3.22 0.43
N ILE A 60 -28.46 -2.17 0.82
CA ILE A 60 -28.15 -0.78 0.41
C ILE A 60 -26.84 -0.29 1.04
N MET A 61 -26.68 -0.48 2.36
CA MET A 61 -25.45 -0.11 3.06
C MET A 61 -24.26 -0.92 2.57
N GLY A 62 -24.42 -2.22 2.39
CA GLY A 62 -23.42 -3.11 1.80
C GLY A 62 -23.00 -2.64 0.41
N SER A 63 -23.94 -2.24 -0.45
CA SER A 63 -23.63 -1.73 -1.79
C SER A 63 -22.77 -0.46 -1.73
N THR A 64 -23.09 0.44 -0.79
CA THR A 64 -22.32 1.66 -0.53
C THR A 64 -20.91 1.32 -0.02
N TRP A 65 -20.81 0.40 0.94
CA TRP A 65 -19.54 -0.09 1.49
C TRP A 65 -18.68 -0.81 0.43
N TRP A 66 -19.30 -1.57 -0.46
CA TRP A 66 -18.63 -2.25 -1.55
C TRP A 66 -18.07 -1.26 -2.57
N MET A 67 -18.84 -0.25 -2.95
CA MET A 67 -18.41 0.78 -3.90
C MET A 67 -17.24 1.61 -3.35
N TYR A 68 -17.33 2.05 -2.11
CA TYR A 68 -16.32 2.91 -1.49
C TYR A 68 -15.21 2.16 -0.75
N GLY A 69 -15.31 0.85 -0.57
CA GLY A 69 -14.37 0.07 0.25
C GLY A 69 -14.36 0.55 1.71
N LYS A 70 -15.54 0.67 2.33
CA LYS A 70 -15.72 1.11 3.72
C LYS A 70 -16.42 0.02 4.55
N GLY A 71 -16.59 0.26 5.85
CA GLY A 71 -17.25 -0.67 6.77
C GLY A 71 -16.33 -1.81 7.19
N TRP A 72 -16.84 -3.05 7.18
CA TRP A 72 -16.02 -4.24 7.42
C TRP A 72 -15.17 -4.57 6.18
N GLN A 73 -14.17 -3.74 5.96
CA GLN A 73 -13.25 -3.86 4.84
C GLN A 73 -12.27 -5.03 5.04
N GLY A 74 -11.77 -5.54 3.91
CA GLY A 74 -10.62 -6.43 3.89
C GLY A 74 -9.31 -5.69 4.18
N ASN A 75 -8.20 -6.39 4.01
CA ASN A 75 -6.86 -5.82 4.16
C ASN A 75 -6.60 -4.82 3.03
N SER A 76 -5.94 -3.70 3.35
CA SER A 76 -5.43 -2.75 2.35
C SER A 76 -4.21 -3.32 1.64
N ALA A 77 -3.88 -2.73 0.48
CA ALA A 77 -2.64 -3.07 -0.20
C ALA A 77 -1.43 -2.67 0.67
N ALA A 78 -0.44 -3.55 0.76
CA ALA A 78 0.78 -3.35 1.54
C ALA A 78 1.94 -4.08 0.87
N TRP A 79 3.16 -3.64 1.16
CA TRP A 79 4.35 -4.44 0.92
C TRP A 79 4.54 -5.41 2.08
N ILE A 80 4.77 -6.68 1.77
CA ILE A 80 5.04 -7.71 2.77
C ILE A 80 6.45 -8.22 2.51
N THR A 81 7.32 -8.12 3.52
CA THR A 81 8.66 -8.67 3.46
C THR A 81 8.59 -10.20 3.46
N VAL A 82 9.22 -10.77 2.43
CA VAL A 82 9.33 -12.21 2.22
C VAL A 82 10.66 -12.71 2.77
N ASP A 83 11.72 -11.95 2.56
CA ASP A 83 13.08 -12.29 2.95
C ASP A 83 13.92 -11.03 3.15
N ILE A 84 14.87 -11.08 4.08
CA ILE A 84 15.89 -10.05 4.28
C ILE A 84 17.24 -10.74 4.14
N ASN A 85 17.89 -10.50 3.02
CA ASN A 85 19.16 -11.14 2.69
C ASN A 85 20.34 -10.21 2.96
N VAL A 86 21.42 -10.73 3.54
CA VAL A 86 22.63 -9.95 3.83
C VAL A 86 23.76 -10.43 2.92
N GLY A 87 24.29 -9.55 2.08
CA GLY A 87 25.35 -9.85 1.13
C GLY A 87 24.83 -10.52 -0.15
N ASP A 88 25.20 -11.77 -0.38
CA ASP A 88 24.98 -12.46 -1.67
C ASP A 88 23.50 -12.81 -1.91
N LEU A 89 22.88 -12.17 -2.92
CA LEU A 89 21.50 -12.46 -3.35
C LEU A 89 21.32 -13.89 -3.86
N GLY A 90 22.39 -14.58 -4.24
CA GLY A 90 22.36 -16.00 -4.61
C GLY A 90 21.84 -16.91 -3.48
N ALA A 91 22.00 -16.49 -2.22
CA ALA A 91 21.54 -17.23 -1.04
C ALA A 91 20.07 -16.95 -0.65
N SER A 92 19.42 -15.99 -1.31
CA SER A 92 18.03 -15.58 -1.01
C SER A 92 17.06 -16.76 -0.98
N GLY A 93 16.11 -16.74 -0.04
CA GLY A 93 15.01 -17.69 0.04
C GLY A 93 14.07 -17.63 -1.16
N LEU A 94 13.99 -16.47 -1.85
CA LEU A 94 13.21 -16.28 -3.07
C LEU A 94 14.06 -16.58 -4.33
N PRO A 95 13.71 -17.59 -5.14
CA PRO A 95 14.44 -17.93 -6.37
C PRO A 95 14.50 -16.79 -7.39
N GLU A 96 13.45 -15.97 -7.48
CA GLU A 96 13.37 -14.81 -8.37
C GLU A 96 14.39 -13.73 -8.00
N ALA A 97 14.66 -13.53 -6.70
CA ALA A 97 15.65 -12.55 -6.25
C ALA A 97 17.09 -12.98 -6.58
N ARG A 98 17.37 -14.29 -6.70
CA ARG A 98 18.69 -14.81 -7.11
C ARG A 98 19.07 -14.44 -8.54
N GLN A 99 18.09 -14.01 -9.35
CA GLN A 99 18.33 -13.58 -10.74
C GLN A 99 18.84 -12.13 -10.81
N LEU A 100 18.69 -11.36 -9.74
CA LEU A 100 19.21 -10.00 -9.66
C LEU A 100 20.72 -10.08 -9.38
N PRO A 101 21.59 -9.48 -10.22
CA PRO A 101 23.02 -9.42 -9.96
C PRO A 101 23.32 -8.72 -8.63
N ASN A 102 24.38 -9.17 -7.94
CA ASN A 102 24.85 -8.49 -6.74
C ASN A 102 25.27 -7.04 -7.05
N PRO A 103 25.13 -6.12 -6.09
CA PRO A 103 25.46 -4.70 -6.27
C PRO A 103 26.86 -4.45 -6.82
N ASP A 104 27.85 -5.26 -6.41
CA ASP A 104 29.26 -5.10 -6.79
C ASP A 104 29.54 -5.46 -8.26
N ALA A 105 28.65 -6.25 -8.89
CA ALA A 105 28.76 -6.62 -10.30
C ALA A 105 28.24 -5.54 -11.25
N LEU A 106 27.55 -4.52 -10.72
CA LEU A 106 26.93 -3.44 -11.49
C LEU A 106 27.76 -2.16 -11.33
N PRO A 107 27.90 -1.33 -12.38
CA PRO A 107 28.65 -0.08 -12.26
C PRO A 107 28.01 0.83 -11.19
N SER A 108 28.82 1.65 -10.52
CA SER A 108 28.27 2.64 -9.59
C SER A 108 27.51 3.74 -10.35
N GLY A 109 26.60 4.45 -9.67
CA GLY A 109 25.87 5.56 -10.27
C GLY A 109 26.82 6.61 -10.87
N TYR A 110 27.90 6.95 -10.15
CA TYR A 110 28.90 7.90 -10.62
C TYR A 110 29.72 7.40 -11.82
N GLN A 111 30.08 6.11 -11.85
CA GLN A 111 30.73 5.51 -13.02
C GLN A 111 29.83 5.59 -14.26
N MET A 112 28.52 5.40 -14.09
CA MET A 112 27.56 5.57 -15.19
C MET A 112 27.52 7.01 -15.68
N VAL A 113 27.45 8.00 -14.78
CA VAL A 113 27.48 9.42 -15.13
C VAL A 113 28.72 9.75 -15.97
N THR A 114 29.91 9.38 -15.48
CA THR A 114 31.20 9.70 -16.14
C THR A 114 31.37 8.97 -17.47
N SER A 115 30.91 7.73 -17.57
CA SER A 115 30.99 6.93 -18.81
C SER A 115 29.95 7.34 -19.88
N SER A 116 28.81 7.89 -19.48
CA SER A 116 27.67 8.12 -20.38
C SER A 116 27.87 9.28 -21.36
N GLY A 117 28.61 10.32 -20.97
CA GLY A 117 28.66 11.57 -21.72
C GLY A 117 27.34 12.36 -21.75
N ASP A 118 26.33 11.96 -20.97
CA ASP A 118 25.02 12.62 -20.97
C ASP A 118 25.09 13.98 -20.26
N ALA A 119 24.68 15.04 -20.96
CA ALA A 119 24.80 16.40 -20.45
C ALA A 119 23.95 16.63 -19.18
N ARG A 120 22.79 15.97 -19.05
CA ARG A 120 21.91 16.14 -17.89
C ARG A 120 22.47 15.42 -16.67
N ALA A 121 22.95 14.18 -16.85
CA ALA A 121 23.60 13.43 -15.78
C ALA A 121 24.88 14.14 -15.28
N ILE A 122 25.71 14.63 -16.20
CA ILE A 122 26.96 15.35 -15.88
C ILE A 122 26.67 16.69 -15.20
N ALA A 123 25.64 17.43 -15.63
CA ALA A 123 25.29 18.69 -14.99
C ALA A 123 24.93 18.50 -13.50
N GLU A 124 24.18 17.44 -13.18
CA GLU A 124 23.72 17.17 -11.80
C GLU A 124 24.81 16.51 -10.93
N TYR A 125 25.45 15.45 -11.45
CA TYR A 125 26.31 14.56 -10.67
C TYR A 125 27.77 14.53 -11.15
N GLY A 126 28.16 15.34 -12.13
CA GLY A 126 29.52 15.41 -12.65
C GLY A 126 30.17 16.78 -12.53
N SER A 127 29.41 17.82 -12.22
CA SER A 127 29.91 19.21 -12.16
C SER A 127 30.51 19.55 -10.79
N LEU A 128 31.62 20.30 -10.82
CA LEU A 128 32.29 20.84 -9.63
C LEU A 128 32.27 22.37 -9.67
N PRO A 129 32.15 23.05 -8.50
CA PRO A 129 32.11 24.50 -8.43
C PRO A 129 33.40 25.11 -8.99
N THR A 130 33.26 26.15 -9.82
CA THR A 130 34.40 26.88 -10.39
C THR A 130 34.65 28.19 -9.64
N ALA A 131 35.88 28.72 -9.74
CA ALA A 131 36.22 30.00 -9.11
C ALA A 131 35.43 31.17 -9.71
N ASP A 132 35.05 31.06 -10.99
CA ASP A 132 34.25 32.07 -11.68
C ASP A 132 32.79 32.10 -11.18
N GLU A 133 32.25 30.96 -10.73
CA GLU A 133 30.92 30.86 -10.12
C GLU A 133 30.87 31.39 -8.69
N TYR A 134 31.99 31.31 -7.96
CA TYR A 134 32.11 31.72 -6.56
C TYR A 134 33.31 32.67 -6.37
N PRO A 135 33.27 33.88 -6.96
CA PRO A 135 34.41 34.81 -6.94
C PRO A 135 34.69 35.37 -5.53
N ASP A 136 33.69 35.36 -4.64
CA ASP A 136 33.80 35.91 -3.28
C ASP A 136 34.29 34.87 -2.25
N LEU A 137 34.43 33.59 -2.63
CA LEU A 137 34.92 32.55 -1.73
C LEU A 137 36.44 32.54 -1.68
N ALA A 138 37.00 32.34 -0.47
CA ALA A 138 38.41 32.03 -0.32
C ALA A 138 38.74 30.69 -1.01
N THR A 139 39.97 30.53 -1.49
CA THR A 139 40.40 29.32 -2.22
C THR A 139 40.23 28.05 -1.37
N GLU A 140 40.50 28.13 -0.08
CA GLU A 140 40.35 27.02 0.86
C GLU A 140 38.89 26.59 1.05
N ASP A 141 37.98 27.57 1.12
CA ASP A 141 36.55 27.30 1.22
C ASP A 141 36.00 26.73 -0.09
N LEU A 142 36.52 27.18 -1.23
CA LEU A 142 36.16 26.66 -2.55
C LEU A 142 36.61 25.19 -2.71
N ASP A 143 37.81 24.86 -2.24
CA ASP A 143 38.30 23.49 -2.26
C ASP A 143 37.51 22.58 -1.31
N ARG A 144 37.07 23.09 -0.15
CA ARG A 144 36.14 22.37 0.75
C ARG A 144 34.77 22.14 0.08
N LEU A 145 34.26 23.13 -0.64
CA LEU A 145 32.99 23.00 -1.37
C LEU A 145 33.11 21.99 -2.53
N ARG A 146 34.26 21.98 -3.22
CA ARG A 146 34.56 21.00 -4.27
C ARG A 146 34.65 19.59 -3.72
N SER A 147 35.30 19.37 -2.58
CA SER A 147 35.39 18.05 -1.97
C SER A 147 34.02 17.55 -1.49
N ASP A 148 33.19 18.40 -0.85
CA ASP A 148 31.80 18.02 -0.51
C ASP A 148 30.99 17.67 -1.76
N ARG A 149 31.11 18.47 -2.83
CA ARG A 149 30.41 18.21 -4.09
C ARG A 149 30.88 16.92 -4.75
N GLN A 150 32.17 16.62 -4.71
CA GLN A 150 32.72 15.38 -5.24
C GLN A 150 32.21 14.17 -4.46
N VAL A 151 32.17 14.21 -3.12
CA VAL A 151 31.61 13.12 -2.30
C VAL A 151 30.15 12.88 -2.62
N ARG A 152 29.34 13.95 -2.77
CA ARG A 152 27.94 13.82 -3.19
C ARG A 152 27.82 13.12 -4.56
N ASN A 153 28.66 13.53 -5.50
CA ASN A 153 28.66 13.00 -6.86
C ASN A 153 29.07 11.52 -6.88
N GLU A 154 30.08 11.12 -6.11
CA GLU A 154 30.57 9.74 -6.02
C GLU A 154 29.59 8.81 -5.29
N THR A 155 28.83 9.34 -4.34
CA THR A 155 27.89 8.57 -3.53
C THR A 155 26.48 8.47 -4.12
N VAL A 156 26.27 8.96 -5.35
CA VAL A 156 24.98 8.88 -6.05
C VAL A 156 24.56 7.44 -6.31
N THR A 157 23.31 7.11 -6.01
CA THR A 157 22.77 5.76 -6.27
C THR A 157 22.24 5.63 -7.70
N ARG A 158 22.06 4.39 -8.17
CA ARG A 158 21.52 4.14 -9.51
C ARG A 158 20.05 4.58 -9.57
N SER A 159 19.29 4.36 -8.51
CA SER A 159 17.91 4.84 -8.37
C SER A 159 17.81 6.38 -8.39
N GLU A 160 18.77 7.09 -7.79
CA GLU A 160 18.85 8.56 -7.88
C GLU A 160 19.17 9.01 -9.30
N LEU A 161 20.16 8.38 -9.93
CA LEU A 161 20.50 8.63 -11.33
C LEU A 161 19.33 8.37 -12.27
N ALA A 162 18.55 7.31 -12.05
CA ALA A 162 17.37 6.99 -12.86
C ALA A 162 16.27 8.06 -12.75
N ALA A 163 16.19 8.81 -11.63
CA ALA A 163 15.24 9.91 -11.48
C ALA A 163 15.63 11.12 -12.33
N VAL A 164 16.94 11.35 -12.53
CA VAL A 164 17.48 12.49 -13.27
C VAL A 164 17.67 12.16 -14.76
N ALA A 165 18.34 11.05 -15.06
CA ALA A 165 18.73 10.63 -16.40
C ALA A 165 18.40 9.14 -16.62
N PRO A 166 17.11 8.79 -16.81
CA PRO A 166 16.67 7.40 -17.01
C PRO A 166 17.29 6.73 -18.25
N GLU A 167 17.70 7.52 -19.25
CA GLU A 167 18.33 6.98 -20.46
C GLU A 167 19.75 6.45 -20.19
N VAL A 168 20.45 6.99 -19.20
CA VAL A 168 21.79 6.51 -18.81
C VAL A 168 21.68 5.14 -18.16
N THR A 169 20.69 4.95 -17.28
CA THR A 169 20.45 3.67 -16.60
C THR A 169 19.82 2.64 -17.54
N SER A 170 18.98 3.06 -18.48
CA SER A 170 18.42 2.18 -19.52
C SER A 170 19.53 1.67 -20.47
N ALA A 171 20.42 2.54 -20.93
CA ALA A 171 21.57 2.19 -21.77
C ALA A 171 22.55 1.24 -21.06
N ALA A 172 22.69 1.36 -19.74
CA ALA A 172 23.46 0.43 -18.91
C ALA A 172 22.76 -0.93 -18.67
N GLY A 173 21.58 -1.16 -19.26
CA GLY A 173 20.83 -2.42 -19.14
C GLY A 173 20.02 -2.57 -17.85
N LEU A 174 19.95 -1.55 -16.99
CA LEU A 174 19.22 -1.61 -15.71
C LEU A 174 17.69 -1.61 -15.88
N GLY A 175 17.20 -1.44 -17.10
CA GLY A 175 15.79 -1.60 -17.45
C GLY A 175 15.32 -3.06 -17.43
N ASN A 176 16.24 -4.02 -17.57
CA ASN A 176 15.93 -5.45 -17.55
C ASN A 176 17.16 -6.30 -17.17
N LEU A 177 17.31 -6.54 -15.86
CA LEU A 177 18.32 -7.41 -15.26
C LEU A 177 17.68 -8.75 -14.91
N GLY A 178 17.53 -9.65 -15.88
CA GLY A 178 16.89 -10.95 -15.64
C GLY A 178 15.42 -10.83 -15.21
N GLY A 179 14.70 -9.84 -15.75
CA GLY A 179 13.31 -9.55 -15.38
C GLY A 179 13.15 -8.48 -14.30
N TRP A 180 14.24 -8.04 -13.66
CA TRP A 180 14.25 -6.94 -12.72
C TRP A 180 14.48 -5.60 -13.42
N ARG A 181 13.68 -4.60 -13.06
CA ARG A 181 13.82 -3.22 -13.52
C ARG A 181 14.21 -2.33 -12.34
N LEU A 182 15.22 -1.49 -12.52
CA LEU A 182 15.55 -0.44 -11.57
C LEU A 182 14.40 0.57 -11.44
N LEU A 183 14.04 0.90 -10.20
CA LEU A 183 13.10 1.95 -9.86
C LEU A 183 13.85 3.26 -9.60
N ALA A 184 13.35 4.35 -10.17
CA ALA A 184 13.78 5.69 -9.75
C ALA A 184 13.33 5.95 -8.31
N THR A 185 14.04 6.82 -7.58
CA THR A 185 13.66 7.22 -6.22
C THR A 185 12.24 7.80 -6.14
N THR A 186 11.77 8.43 -7.21
CA THR A 186 10.39 8.94 -7.36
C THR A 186 9.33 7.83 -7.41
N GLU A 187 9.69 6.62 -7.82
CA GLU A 187 8.80 5.45 -7.88
C GLU A 187 8.95 4.54 -6.66
N ALA A 188 10.14 4.53 -6.04
CA ALA A 188 10.52 3.56 -5.00
C ALA A 188 10.05 3.93 -3.59
N GLY A 189 9.60 5.17 -3.34
CA GLY A 189 9.39 5.70 -1.99
C GLY A 189 8.49 4.85 -1.07
N ASP A 190 7.38 4.29 -1.58
CA ASP A 190 6.48 3.42 -0.78
C ASP A 190 7.16 2.11 -0.37
N ALA A 191 7.94 1.51 -1.28
CA ALA A 191 8.69 0.28 -0.98
C ALA A 191 9.86 0.56 -0.02
N GLN A 192 10.59 1.66 -0.23
CA GLN A 192 11.69 2.06 0.65
C GLN A 192 11.21 2.32 2.08
N ALA A 193 10.08 3.00 2.25
CA ALA A 193 9.51 3.25 3.58
C ALA A 193 9.16 1.95 4.32
N GLN A 194 8.57 0.97 3.64
CA GLN A 194 8.29 -0.33 4.26
C GLN A 194 9.59 -1.09 4.59
N ALA A 195 10.56 -1.11 3.67
CA ALA A 195 11.84 -1.77 3.91
C ALA A 195 12.58 -1.19 5.13
N VAL A 196 12.59 0.14 5.26
CA VAL A 196 13.15 0.84 6.43
C VAL A 196 12.46 0.39 7.72
N ALA A 197 11.12 0.35 7.73
CA ALA A 197 10.37 -0.06 8.90
C ALA A 197 10.67 -1.52 9.28
N ASP A 198 10.76 -2.40 8.30
CA ASP A 198 11.03 -3.82 8.53
C ASP A 198 12.47 -4.04 9.01
N VAL A 199 13.46 -3.37 8.42
CA VAL A 199 14.87 -3.47 8.87
C VAL A 199 15.05 -2.96 10.29
N LEU A 200 14.47 -1.80 10.63
CA LEU A 200 14.52 -1.24 11.99
C LEU A 200 13.80 -2.11 13.03
N SER A 201 12.87 -2.97 12.60
CA SER A 201 12.21 -3.92 13.49
C SER A 201 13.08 -5.15 13.82
N HIS A 202 14.16 -5.39 13.07
CA HIS A 202 15.08 -6.50 13.27
C HIS A 202 16.40 -6.02 13.91
N SER A 203 16.48 -6.09 15.24
CA SER A 203 17.68 -5.69 16.00
C SER A 203 18.94 -6.48 15.62
N ASP A 204 18.78 -7.69 15.08
CA ASP A 204 19.89 -8.57 14.70
C ASP A 204 20.72 -8.04 13.52
N LEU A 205 20.15 -7.10 12.74
CA LEU A 205 20.83 -6.47 11.61
C LEU A 205 21.75 -5.31 12.03
N GLY A 206 21.72 -4.91 13.31
CA GLY A 206 22.60 -3.86 13.84
C GLY A 206 22.16 -2.41 13.56
N PHE A 207 20.99 -2.19 12.96
CA PHE A 207 20.46 -0.84 12.70
C PHE A 207 19.53 -0.39 13.84
N GLY A 208 19.91 0.68 14.54
CA GLY A 208 19.09 1.30 15.60
C GLY A 208 18.27 2.48 15.11
N SER A 209 18.71 3.15 14.04
CA SER A 209 18.08 4.34 13.49
C SER A 209 18.18 4.42 11.97
N SER A 210 17.35 5.27 11.35
CA SER A 210 17.43 5.56 9.91
C SER A 210 18.70 6.30 9.50
N GLY A 211 19.52 6.77 10.46
CA GLY A 211 20.82 7.39 10.18
C GLY A 211 21.95 6.38 10.04
N ASP A 212 21.74 5.13 10.48
CA ASP A 212 22.79 4.11 10.56
C ASP A 212 23.02 3.42 9.21
N PHE A 213 22.15 3.67 8.23
CA PHE A 213 22.22 3.08 6.91
C PHE A 213 21.80 4.06 5.81
N LYS A 214 22.31 3.80 4.60
CA LYS A 214 21.97 4.51 3.38
C LYS A 214 21.15 3.59 2.48
N LEU A 215 20.04 4.11 1.97
CA LEU A 215 19.27 3.46 0.91
C LEU A 215 20.07 3.54 -0.40
N LEU A 216 20.33 2.40 -1.03
CA LEU A 216 21.03 2.31 -2.29
C LEU A 216 20.03 2.36 -3.45
N ASP A 217 19.62 1.19 -3.91
CA ASP A 217 18.81 1.01 -5.10
C ASP A 217 17.55 0.19 -4.81
N ALA A 218 16.49 0.47 -5.57
CA ALA A 218 15.26 -0.32 -5.54
C ALA A 218 15.01 -0.95 -6.91
N TYR A 219 14.65 -2.22 -6.92
CA TYR A 219 14.35 -2.98 -8.14
C TYR A 219 12.95 -3.57 -8.04
N THR A 220 12.26 -3.70 -9.17
CA THR A 220 10.95 -4.37 -9.23
C THR A 220 10.91 -5.44 -10.31
N MET A 221 10.18 -6.51 -10.05
CA MET A 221 9.92 -7.59 -11.00
C MET A 221 8.42 -7.91 -11.04
N GLY A 222 7.92 -8.18 -12.24
CA GLY A 222 6.52 -8.55 -12.46
C GLY A 222 5.55 -7.38 -12.32
N GLY A 223 4.37 -7.65 -11.77
CA GLY A 223 3.27 -6.68 -11.70
C GLY A 223 2.55 -6.44 -13.02
N LYS A 224 1.60 -5.51 -13.01
CA LYS A 224 0.82 -5.17 -14.20
C LYS A 224 1.69 -4.44 -15.22
N PRO A 225 1.51 -4.70 -16.52
CA PRO A 225 2.20 -3.93 -17.55
C PRO A 225 1.92 -2.44 -17.36
N THR A 226 2.98 -1.64 -17.39
CA THR A 226 2.93 -0.19 -17.36
C THR A 226 3.01 0.37 -18.77
N LEU A 227 2.68 1.66 -18.92
CA LEU A 227 2.90 2.34 -20.19
C LEU A 227 4.40 2.43 -20.48
N PRO A 228 4.81 2.36 -21.77
CA PRO A 228 6.16 2.71 -22.17
C PRO A 228 6.43 4.22 -21.94
N THR A 229 7.70 4.62 -21.96
CA THR A 229 8.17 5.99 -21.70
C THR A 229 7.47 7.03 -22.58
N ASP A 230 7.26 6.71 -23.87
CA ASP A 230 6.54 7.55 -24.84
C ASP A 230 5.29 6.85 -25.41
N PRO A 231 4.16 6.84 -24.67
CA PRO A 231 3.00 6.06 -25.06
C PRO A 231 2.11 6.81 -26.05
N ASN A 232 1.75 6.14 -27.15
CA ASN A 232 0.74 6.65 -28.08
C ASN A 232 -0.68 6.45 -27.53
N ARG A 233 -1.68 7.11 -28.10
CA ARG A 233 -3.11 6.96 -27.73
C ARG A 233 -3.56 5.50 -27.81
N TRP A 234 -3.09 4.76 -28.81
CA TRP A 234 -3.40 3.34 -28.98
C TRP A 234 -2.82 2.46 -27.85
N ASP A 235 -1.62 2.76 -27.37
CA ASP A 235 -1.02 2.03 -26.25
C ASP A 235 -1.82 2.22 -24.97
N ARG A 236 -2.31 3.44 -24.73
CA ARG A 236 -3.16 3.76 -23.57
C ARG A 236 -4.47 2.97 -23.60
N ILE A 237 -5.15 2.97 -24.75
CA ILE A 237 -6.42 2.28 -24.93
C ILE A 237 -6.23 0.76 -24.83
N SER A 238 -5.22 0.22 -25.51
CA SER A 238 -4.89 -1.20 -25.48
C SER A 238 -4.55 -1.65 -24.06
N LEU A 239 -3.70 -0.90 -23.36
CA LEU A 239 -3.32 -1.21 -21.99
C LEU A 239 -4.52 -1.17 -21.04
N TRP A 240 -5.39 -0.16 -21.17
CA TRP A 240 -6.61 -0.07 -20.38
C TRP A 240 -7.52 -1.29 -20.60
N ALA A 241 -7.77 -1.67 -21.86
CA ALA A 241 -8.60 -2.83 -22.20
C ALA A 241 -8.00 -4.13 -21.66
N THR A 242 -6.71 -4.34 -21.89
CA THR A 242 -6.00 -5.56 -21.49
C THR A 242 -5.90 -5.68 -19.97
N ASN A 243 -5.64 -4.58 -19.26
CA ASN A 243 -5.60 -4.57 -17.80
C ASN A 243 -6.98 -4.73 -17.17
N SER A 244 -8.04 -4.23 -17.81
CA SER A 244 -9.43 -4.40 -17.34
C SER A 244 -9.93 -5.84 -17.52
N ALA A 245 -9.52 -6.51 -18.60
CA ALA A 245 -9.84 -7.91 -18.86
C ALA A 245 -9.07 -8.90 -17.95
N ARG A 246 -8.00 -8.45 -17.29
CA ARG A 246 -7.14 -9.29 -16.45
C ARG A 246 -7.76 -9.46 -15.06
N ILE A 247 -8.52 -10.54 -14.88
CA ILE A 247 -9.22 -10.86 -13.61
C ILE A 247 -8.23 -11.11 -12.48
N THR A 248 -7.14 -11.83 -12.74
CA THR A 248 -6.09 -12.12 -11.76
C THR A 248 -4.96 -11.11 -11.86
N ASN A 249 -4.47 -10.64 -10.72
CA ASN A 249 -3.34 -9.72 -10.69
C ASN A 249 -2.03 -10.51 -10.69
N PRO A 250 -1.06 -10.19 -11.57
CA PRO A 250 0.27 -10.78 -11.51
C PRO A 250 1.00 -10.32 -10.23
N VAL A 251 1.78 -11.22 -9.65
CA VAL A 251 2.60 -10.94 -8.47
C VAL A 251 3.64 -9.88 -8.82
N LYS A 252 3.85 -8.93 -7.91
CA LYS A 252 4.88 -7.89 -8.05
C LYS A 252 5.86 -8.04 -6.90
N TYR A 253 7.12 -8.26 -7.23
CA TYR A 253 8.21 -8.26 -6.27
C TYR A 253 8.95 -6.92 -6.33
N THR A 254 9.55 -6.56 -5.21
CA THR A 254 10.48 -5.44 -5.13
C THR A 254 11.63 -5.81 -4.21
N VAL A 255 12.83 -5.38 -4.55
CA VAL A 255 14.00 -5.46 -3.69
C VAL A 255 14.43 -4.05 -3.37
N VAL A 256 14.64 -3.76 -2.09
CA VAL A 256 15.24 -2.49 -1.64
C VAL A 256 16.58 -2.82 -1.00
N GLN A 257 17.63 -2.23 -1.52
CA GLN A 257 18.99 -2.41 -1.04
C GLN A 257 19.36 -1.27 -0.10
N LEU A 258 19.99 -1.63 1.01
CA LEU A 258 20.48 -0.70 2.02
C LEU A 258 21.82 -1.21 2.56
N GLN A 259 22.68 -0.28 2.95
CA GLN A 259 24.03 -0.56 3.44
C GLN A 259 24.32 0.33 4.63
N SER A 260 25.12 -0.15 5.59
CA SER A 260 25.52 0.66 6.75
C SER A 260 26.25 1.93 6.31
N VAL A 261 26.20 2.95 7.16
CA VAL A 261 26.87 4.22 6.95
C VAL A 261 28.12 4.28 7.81
N VAL A 262 29.21 4.79 7.23
CA VAL A 262 30.43 5.07 8.00
C VAL A 262 30.12 6.13 9.05
N ASP A 263 30.47 5.86 10.31
CA ASP A 263 30.24 6.79 11.41
C ASP A 263 31.02 8.10 11.17
N GLN A 264 30.29 9.21 11.12
CA GLN A 264 30.84 10.53 10.85
C GLN A 264 30.55 11.44 12.05
N PRO A 265 31.58 12.03 12.68
CA PRO A 265 31.39 12.84 13.87
C PRO A 265 30.53 14.07 13.55
N THR A 266 29.35 14.16 14.15
CA THR A 266 28.49 15.34 14.03
C THR A 266 29.00 16.43 14.97
N ILE A 267 29.55 17.52 14.42
CA ILE A 267 29.96 18.69 15.21
C ILE A 267 28.72 19.55 15.50
N PRO A 268 28.39 19.84 16.77
CA PRO A 268 27.27 20.71 17.11
C PRO A 268 27.39 22.09 16.46
N GLY A 269 26.39 22.48 15.66
CA GLY A 269 26.35 23.78 14.98
C GLY A 269 26.70 23.73 13.48
N GLU A 270 27.25 22.62 12.99
CA GLU A 270 27.43 22.36 11.56
C GLU A 270 26.26 21.53 11.00
N ALA A 271 26.05 21.61 9.68
CA ALA A 271 25.09 20.75 9.02
C ALA A 271 25.53 19.29 9.18
N PRO A 272 24.62 18.35 9.50
CA PRO A 272 24.96 16.94 9.57
C PRO A 272 25.67 16.49 8.29
N PRO A 273 26.81 15.80 8.40
CA PRO A 273 27.55 15.36 7.24
C PRO A 273 26.72 14.32 6.46
N ARG A 274 26.93 14.24 5.15
CA ARG A 274 26.12 13.36 4.30
C ARG A 274 26.41 11.90 4.63
N PRO A 275 25.40 11.04 4.73
CA PRO A 275 25.61 9.61 4.89
C PRO A 275 26.40 9.03 3.71
N VAL A 276 27.56 8.44 4.00
CA VAL A 276 28.41 7.72 3.05
C VAL A 276 28.28 6.23 3.39
N ALA A 277 27.87 5.42 2.41
CA ALA A 277 27.75 3.99 2.61
C ALA A 277 29.13 3.36 2.85
N ASP A 278 29.22 2.48 3.83
CA ASP A 278 30.43 1.72 4.14
C ASP A 278 30.57 0.57 3.13
N THR A 279 31.60 0.62 2.29
CA THR A 279 31.84 -0.38 1.24
C THR A 279 32.35 -1.72 1.78
N ASP A 280 32.83 -1.76 3.02
CA ASP A 280 33.36 -2.99 3.64
C ASP A 280 32.25 -3.85 4.26
N GLU A 281 31.09 -3.25 4.53
CA GLU A 281 29.93 -3.90 5.11
C GLU A 281 28.98 -4.45 4.01
N PRO A 282 28.34 -5.61 4.24
CA PRO A 282 27.52 -6.27 3.23
C PRO A 282 26.23 -5.48 2.96
N VAL A 283 25.82 -5.45 1.68
CA VAL A 283 24.53 -4.88 1.30
C VAL A 283 23.39 -5.74 1.81
N VAL A 284 22.50 -5.15 2.59
CA VAL A 284 21.27 -5.78 3.05
C VAL A 284 20.18 -5.54 1.99
N SER A 285 19.53 -6.61 1.55
CA SER A 285 18.51 -6.62 0.51
C SER A 285 17.18 -7.07 1.09
N VAL A 286 16.24 -6.14 1.20
CA VAL A 286 14.88 -6.42 1.68
C VAL A 286 14.01 -6.79 0.50
N ILE A 287 13.60 -8.05 0.45
CA ILE A 287 12.81 -8.62 -0.63
C ILE A 287 11.35 -8.63 -0.20
N MET A 288 10.51 -7.91 -0.94
CA MET A 288 9.10 -7.73 -0.62
C MET A 288 8.20 -8.14 -1.78
N VAL A 289 7.02 -8.65 -1.45
CA VAL A 289 5.93 -8.90 -2.39
C VAL A 289 4.81 -7.88 -2.17
N ARG A 290 4.20 -7.40 -3.25
CA ARG A 290 3.04 -6.52 -3.17
C ARG A 290 1.78 -7.35 -2.90
N ASP A 291 1.23 -7.23 -1.70
CA ASP A 291 -0.15 -7.64 -1.44
C ASP A 291 -1.08 -6.51 -1.91
N LEU A 292 -2.03 -6.85 -2.77
CA LEU A 292 -3.04 -5.91 -3.27
C LEU A 292 -4.22 -5.77 -2.31
N GLY A 293 -4.29 -6.63 -1.31
CA GLY A 293 -5.36 -6.68 -0.33
C GLY A 293 -6.69 -7.11 -0.94
N ASN A 294 -7.73 -7.06 -0.11
CA ASN A 294 -9.08 -7.49 -0.46
C ASN A 294 -10.14 -6.56 0.12
N VAL A 295 -9.84 -5.25 0.17
CA VAL A 295 -10.67 -4.17 0.73
C VAL A 295 -12.16 -4.34 0.43
N ARG A 296 -12.49 -4.68 -0.82
CA ARG A 296 -13.87 -4.77 -1.33
C ARG A 296 -14.53 -6.16 -1.21
N LEU A 297 -13.77 -7.22 -0.92
CA LEU A 297 -14.30 -8.58 -0.90
C LEU A 297 -15.30 -8.79 0.24
N ARG A 298 -14.93 -8.43 1.47
CA ARG A 298 -15.79 -8.59 2.64
C ARG A 298 -17.10 -7.77 2.52
N PRO A 299 -17.08 -6.49 2.13
CA PRO A 299 -18.32 -5.74 1.87
C PRO A 299 -19.19 -6.34 0.74
N ALA A 300 -18.56 -6.88 -0.31
CA ALA A 300 -19.30 -7.54 -1.40
C ALA A 300 -20.05 -8.78 -0.89
N LEU A 301 -19.40 -9.62 -0.06
CA LEU A 301 -20.03 -10.79 0.54
C LEU A 301 -21.24 -10.41 1.41
N VAL A 302 -21.13 -9.35 2.22
CA VAL A 302 -22.25 -8.84 3.04
C VAL A 302 -23.40 -8.37 2.16
N THR A 303 -23.10 -7.64 1.09
CA THR A 303 -24.11 -7.15 0.13
C THR A 303 -24.85 -8.30 -0.53
N ILE A 304 -24.12 -9.26 -1.10
CA ILE A 304 -24.70 -10.39 -1.82
C ILE A 304 -25.51 -11.27 -0.87
N GLY A 305 -24.97 -11.57 0.32
CA GLY A 305 -25.68 -12.34 1.34
C GLY A 305 -26.99 -11.67 1.78
N SER A 306 -26.93 -10.38 2.11
CA SER A 306 -28.11 -9.61 2.53
C SER A 306 -29.15 -9.49 1.41
N LEU A 307 -28.71 -9.29 0.16
CA LEU A 307 -29.58 -9.21 -1.01
C LEU A 307 -30.31 -10.53 -1.27
N LEU A 308 -29.62 -11.67 -1.18
CA LEU A 308 -30.24 -12.99 -1.36
C LEU A 308 -31.30 -13.26 -0.29
N VAL A 309 -31.00 -12.96 0.98
CA VAL A 309 -31.97 -13.10 2.07
C VAL A 309 -33.15 -12.14 1.89
N PHE A 310 -32.90 -10.89 1.51
CA PHE A 310 -33.95 -9.92 1.20
C PHE A 310 -34.90 -10.43 0.11
N LEU A 311 -34.37 -10.91 -1.02
CA LEU A 311 -35.17 -11.44 -2.11
C LEU A 311 -35.99 -12.68 -1.69
N ALA A 312 -35.40 -13.57 -0.89
CA ALA A 312 -36.11 -14.73 -0.36
C ALA A 312 -37.29 -14.33 0.56
N LEU A 313 -37.10 -13.33 1.42
CA LEU A 313 -38.15 -12.83 2.31
C LEU A 313 -39.24 -12.07 1.55
N CYS A 314 -38.86 -11.26 0.55
CA CYS A 314 -39.82 -10.62 -0.36
C CYS A 314 -40.67 -11.66 -1.09
N HIS A 315 -40.06 -12.75 -1.55
CA HIS A 315 -40.79 -13.85 -2.17
C HIS A 315 -41.77 -14.51 -1.19
N TRP A 316 -41.37 -14.76 0.06
CA TRP A 316 -42.29 -15.28 1.09
C TRP A 316 -43.45 -14.35 1.41
N LEU A 317 -43.21 -13.04 1.50
CA LEU A 317 -44.28 -12.05 1.68
C LEU A 317 -45.25 -12.05 0.49
N HIS A 318 -44.72 -12.13 -0.73
CA HIS A 318 -45.53 -12.19 -1.94
C HIS A 318 -46.44 -13.43 -2.00
N VAL A 319 -45.91 -14.60 -1.64
CA VAL A 319 -46.70 -15.85 -1.56
C VAL A 319 -47.79 -15.71 -0.51
N ARG A 320 -47.45 -15.19 0.68
CA ARG A 320 -48.42 -14.95 1.75
C ARG A 320 -49.54 -14.00 1.31
N ASP A 321 -49.22 -12.91 0.63
CA ASP A 321 -50.22 -11.94 0.18
C ASP A 321 -51.19 -12.56 -0.84
N LYS A 322 -50.68 -13.42 -1.74
CA LYS A 322 -51.53 -14.20 -2.65
C LYS A 322 -52.49 -15.14 -1.90
N GLU A 323 -52.02 -15.84 -0.88
CA GLU A 323 -52.87 -16.72 -0.07
C GLU A 323 -53.97 -15.95 0.66
N VAL A 324 -53.63 -14.78 1.23
CA VAL A 324 -54.62 -13.93 1.92
C VAL A 324 -55.66 -13.41 0.94
N MET A 325 -55.26 -12.98 -0.27
CA MET A 325 -56.20 -12.55 -1.31
C MET A 325 -57.10 -13.70 -1.77
N ALA A 326 -56.56 -14.92 -1.90
CA ALA A 326 -57.36 -16.10 -2.26
C ALA A 326 -58.42 -16.40 -1.18
N ARG A 327 -58.04 -16.43 0.10
CA ARG A 327 -58.99 -16.64 1.21
C ARG A 327 -60.05 -15.55 1.31
N ARG A 328 -59.70 -14.29 1.02
CA ARG A 328 -60.68 -13.19 0.97
C ARG A 328 -61.70 -13.40 -0.15
N LYS A 329 -61.25 -13.79 -1.34
CA LYS A 329 -62.14 -14.13 -2.46
C LYS A 329 -63.05 -15.32 -2.13
N GLU A 330 -62.53 -16.36 -1.47
CA GLU A 330 -63.33 -17.49 -1.01
C GLU A 330 -64.39 -17.06 0.01
N PHE A 331 -64.04 -16.17 0.95
CA PHE A 331 -64.98 -15.64 1.93
C PHE A 331 -66.07 -14.76 1.29
N GLU A 332 -65.70 -13.87 0.37
CA GLU A 332 -66.64 -13.07 -0.42
C GLU A 332 -67.56 -13.96 -1.28
N ALA A 333 -67.03 -15.06 -1.83
CA ALA A 333 -67.83 -16.03 -2.61
C ALA A 333 -68.72 -16.93 -1.73
N ALA A 334 -68.33 -17.20 -0.48
CA ALA A 334 -69.06 -18.06 0.46
C ALA A 334 -70.22 -17.35 1.20
N GLY A 335 -70.40 -16.05 0.98
CA GLY A 335 -71.56 -15.31 1.47
C GLY A 335 -71.33 -14.62 2.81
N ALA A 336 -70.71 -13.45 2.74
CA ALA A 336 -71.34 -12.24 3.26
C ALA A 336 -71.86 -11.45 2.05
#